data_AF-A0A4Y2SWJ5-F1
#
_entry.id   AF-A0A4Y2SWJ5-F1
#
_cell.length_a   1.000
_cell.length_b   1.000
_cell.length_c   1.000
_cell.angle_alpha   90.00
_cell.angle_beta   90.00
_cell.angle_gamma   90.00
#
_symmetry.space_group_name_H-M   'P 1'
#
loop_
_entity.id
_entity.type
_entity.pdbx_description
1 polymer ?
#
loop_
_entity_poly.entity_id
_entity_poly.type
_entity_poly.pdbx_seq_one_letter_code
_entity_poly.pdbx_strand_id
1 'polypeptide(L)'
;MLIRHAEVRSFALSSGLQSSTVANAFIGQLPTLLILGFVSNEFFNGNYAKNPFNFQHYNLNYLSILEGSKMIPSKPFQPNFDNNLYTRSYLSLFTDLSRFHNSQNINISFEEYPKGYTLYAIDLTPDMAAGETHMSVNRTGNIDIDLKFSTPLAETIGLTVYAEYRNTIEIDKSRNVFTDF
;
A
#
# COMPACT_ATOMS: atom_id res chain seq x y z
N MET A 1 6.92 -22.83 -11.64
CA MET A 1 6.84 -22.62 -10.18
C MET A 1 6.34 -21.22 -9.92
N LEU A 2 5.39 -21.07 -8.98
CA LEU A 2 4.91 -19.75 -8.57
C LEU A 2 5.91 -19.09 -7.64
N ILE A 3 6.17 -17.81 -7.87
CA ILE A 3 7.00 -16.98 -7.00
C ILE A 3 6.21 -15.73 -6.61
N ARG A 4 6.45 -15.29 -5.38
CA ARG A 4 6.06 -13.96 -4.92
C ARG A 4 7.33 -13.15 -4.76
N HIS A 5 7.32 -11.95 -5.32
CA HIS A 5 8.38 -10.98 -5.07
C HIS A 5 7.77 -9.66 -4.61
N ALA A 6 8.57 -8.85 -3.95
CA ALA A 6 8.12 -7.58 -3.43
C ALA A 6 9.09 -6.47 -3.81
N GLU A 7 8.52 -5.30 -4.08
CA GLU A 7 9.24 -4.06 -4.32
C GLU A 7 8.79 -3.03 -3.29
N VAL A 8 9.73 -2.23 -2.76
CA VAL A 8 9.40 -1.10 -1.88
C VAL A 8 9.83 0.18 -2.56
N ARG A 9 8.87 1.09 -2.76
CA ARG A 9 9.11 2.43 -3.29
C ARG A 9 8.82 3.48 -2.23
N SER A 10 9.55 4.58 -2.29
CA SER A 10 9.37 5.70 -1.37
C SER A 10 9.27 7.01 -2.13
N PHE A 11 8.30 7.84 -1.76
CA PHE A 11 8.00 9.10 -2.42
C PHE A 11 7.97 10.22 -1.39
N ALA A 12 8.71 11.31 -1.63
CA ALA A 12 8.71 12.47 -0.75
C ALA A 12 7.51 13.38 -1.04
N LEU A 13 6.75 13.72 -0.01
CA LEU A 13 5.64 14.68 -0.04
C LEU A 13 6.05 15.92 0.74
N SER A 14 6.16 17.05 0.04
CA SER A 14 6.63 18.31 0.63
C SER A 14 5.69 18.86 1.71
N SER A 15 6.26 19.56 2.69
CA SER A 15 5.50 20.35 3.65
C SER A 15 4.55 21.35 2.96
N GLY A 16 3.40 21.62 3.58
CA GLY A 16 2.39 22.57 3.10
C GLY A 16 1.38 21.97 2.12
N LEU A 17 1.59 20.76 1.61
CA LEU A 17 0.64 20.10 0.72
C LEU A 17 -0.62 19.68 1.49
N GLN A 18 -1.78 19.92 0.90
CA GLN A 18 -3.07 19.33 1.31
C GLN A 18 -3.55 18.24 0.35
N SER A 19 -2.98 18.16 -0.84
CA SER A 19 -3.29 17.17 -1.88
C SER A 19 -2.02 16.84 -2.63
N SER A 20 -1.86 15.57 -3.01
CA SER A 20 -0.75 15.13 -3.85
C SER A 20 -1.16 13.93 -4.69
N THR A 21 -0.65 13.88 -5.90
CA THR A 21 -0.76 12.73 -6.80
C THR A 21 0.66 12.25 -7.08
N VAL A 22 0.97 11.03 -6.66
CA VAL A 22 2.20 10.35 -7.05
C VAL A 22 1.92 9.68 -8.39
N ALA A 23 2.26 10.38 -9.47
CA ALA A 23 2.11 9.86 -10.82
C ALA A 23 3.17 8.82 -11.13
N ASN A 24 2.79 7.81 -11.91
CA ASN A 24 3.66 6.73 -12.36
C ASN A 24 4.38 6.00 -11.21
N ALA A 25 3.66 5.78 -10.10
CA ALA A 25 4.21 5.11 -8.94
C ALA A 25 4.71 3.69 -9.30
N PHE A 26 3.96 2.98 -10.14
CA PHE A 26 4.35 1.70 -10.74
C PHE A 26 3.94 1.64 -12.21
N ILE A 27 4.87 1.27 -13.09
CA ILE A 27 4.66 1.11 -14.53
C ILE A 27 5.09 -0.30 -14.93
N GLY A 28 4.34 -0.93 -15.83
CA GLY A 28 4.66 -2.27 -16.35
C GLY A 28 3.73 -3.29 -15.71
N GLN A 29 4.28 -4.42 -15.27
CA GLN A 29 3.48 -5.39 -14.51
C GLN A 29 2.88 -4.69 -13.28
N LEU A 30 1.59 -4.88 -13.06
CA LEU A 30 0.89 -4.33 -11.91
C LEU A 30 1.04 -5.26 -10.70
N PRO A 31 1.31 -4.71 -9.50
CA PRO A 31 1.30 -5.49 -8.29
C PRO A 31 -0.10 -6.04 -8.00
N THR A 32 -0.14 -7.18 -7.31
CA THR A 32 -1.38 -7.80 -6.83
C THR A 32 -1.84 -7.20 -5.50
N LEU A 33 -0.94 -6.62 -4.71
CA LEU A 33 -1.24 -6.01 -3.42
C LEU A 33 -0.35 -4.78 -3.20
N LEU A 34 -0.93 -3.72 -2.66
CA LEU A 34 -0.21 -2.56 -2.15
C LEU A 34 -0.41 -2.40 -0.65
N ILE A 35 0.65 -2.06 0.07
CA ILE A 35 0.60 -1.60 1.46
C ILE A 35 1.28 -0.23 1.53
N LEU A 36 0.52 0.78 1.95
CA LEU A 36 0.96 2.17 2.02
C LEU A 36 1.08 2.62 3.47
N GLY A 37 2.13 3.39 3.77
CA GLY A 37 2.34 4.00 5.07
C GLY A 37 3.13 5.30 4.96
N PHE A 38 2.90 6.22 5.89
CA PHE A 38 3.62 7.49 5.94
C PHE A 38 4.58 7.53 7.11
N VAL A 39 5.77 8.05 6.86
CA VAL A 39 6.83 8.22 7.85
C VAL A 39 7.43 9.62 7.72
N SER A 40 7.88 10.23 8.81
CA SER A 40 8.61 11.52 8.77
C SER A 40 9.87 11.42 7.91
N ASN A 41 10.22 12.46 7.16
CA ASN A 41 11.43 12.42 6.33
C ASN A 41 12.72 12.31 7.17
N GLU A 42 12.67 12.66 8.46
CA GLU A 42 13.77 12.47 9.41
C GLU A 42 14.20 11.00 9.59
N PHE A 43 13.34 10.04 9.20
CA PHE A 43 13.70 8.62 9.16
C PHE A 43 14.69 8.28 8.05
N PHE A 44 14.57 8.89 6.87
CA PHE A 44 15.49 8.67 5.75
C PHE A 44 16.90 9.18 6.05
N ASN A 45 17.03 10.16 6.95
CA ASN A 45 18.31 10.73 7.36
C ASN A 45 19.00 9.96 8.51
N GLY A 46 18.46 8.82 8.96
CA GLY A 46 19.16 7.92 9.89
C GLY A 46 19.20 8.38 11.34
N ASN A 47 18.17 9.11 11.82
CA ASN A 47 18.08 9.47 13.22
C ASN A 47 17.71 8.25 14.10
N TYR A 48 18.71 7.61 14.69
CA TYR A 48 18.59 6.41 15.54
C TYR A 48 17.68 6.59 16.78
N ALA A 49 17.35 7.82 17.18
CA ALA A 49 16.49 8.08 18.32
C ALA A 49 14.98 7.92 18.02
N LYS A 50 14.59 7.82 16.74
CA LYS A 50 13.18 7.72 16.32
C LYS A 50 12.87 6.33 15.75
N ASN A 51 11.67 5.82 16.02
CA ASN A 51 11.22 4.49 15.59
C ASN A 51 10.84 4.47 14.09
N PRO A 52 11.59 3.75 13.21
CA PRO A 52 11.34 3.72 11.76
C PRO A 52 10.02 3.03 11.36
N PHE A 53 9.34 2.37 12.29
CA PHE A 53 8.04 1.72 12.08
C PHE A 53 6.87 2.54 12.65
N ASN A 54 7.08 3.83 12.93
CA ASN A 54 6.02 4.73 13.39
C ASN A 54 5.25 5.31 12.19
N PHE A 55 4.30 4.54 11.68
CA PHE A 55 3.43 4.92 10.56
C PHE A 55 2.32 5.85 11.02
N GLN A 56 2.49 7.15 10.77
CA GLN A 56 1.54 8.18 11.19
C GLN A 56 0.48 8.41 10.12
N HIS A 57 -0.73 8.79 10.53
CA HIS A 57 -1.81 9.07 9.59
C HIS A 57 -1.69 10.43 8.87
N TYR A 58 -0.95 11.39 9.43
CA TYR A 58 -0.79 12.76 8.90
C TYR A 58 -2.10 13.46 8.51
N ASN A 59 -3.19 13.12 9.20
CA ASN A 59 -4.55 13.57 8.90
C ASN A 59 -5.00 13.31 7.45
N LEU A 60 -4.56 12.20 6.86
CA LEU A 60 -5.08 11.73 5.59
C LEU A 60 -6.60 11.64 5.66
N ASN A 61 -7.29 12.20 4.67
CA ASN A 61 -8.75 12.17 4.56
C ASN A 61 -9.23 11.64 3.20
N TYR A 62 -8.30 11.31 2.31
CA TYR A 62 -8.58 10.74 1.00
C TYR A 62 -7.38 9.89 0.55
N LEU A 63 -7.64 8.66 0.14
CA LEU A 63 -6.68 7.80 -0.55
C LEU A 63 -7.39 6.97 -1.62
N SER A 64 -6.86 7.03 -2.85
CA SER A 64 -7.22 6.12 -3.94
C SER A 64 -6.01 5.78 -4.81
N ILE A 65 -6.07 4.60 -5.42
CA ILE A 65 -5.17 4.16 -6.47
C ILE A 65 -5.89 4.37 -7.80
N LEU A 66 -5.19 4.94 -8.78
CA LEU A 66 -5.67 5.07 -10.15
C LEU A 66 -4.91 4.09 -11.03
N GLU A 67 -5.61 3.09 -11.56
CA GLU A 67 -5.12 2.22 -12.61
C GLU A 67 -5.58 2.78 -13.96
N GLY A 68 -4.77 3.66 -14.57
CA GLY A 68 -5.21 4.48 -15.70
C GLY A 68 -6.37 5.40 -15.31
N SER A 69 -7.56 5.17 -15.87
CA SER A 69 -8.78 5.92 -15.53
C SER A 69 -9.65 5.25 -14.46
N LYS A 70 -9.27 4.05 -13.99
CA LYS A 70 -10.05 3.27 -13.02
C LYS A 70 -9.58 3.56 -11.60
N MET A 71 -10.51 3.94 -10.74
CA MET A 71 -10.24 4.13 -9.31
C MET A 71 -10.38 2.81 -8.53
N ILE A 72 -9.38 2.52 -7.70
CA ILE A 72 -9.30 1.36 -6.83
C ILE A 72 -8.91 1.81 -5.41
N PRO A 73 -9.63 1.40 -4.36
CA PRO A 73 -10.97 0.83 -4.42
C PRO A 73 -11.99 1.80 -5.04
N SER A 74 -13.09 1.30 -5.60
CA SER A 74 -14.11 2.14 -6.27
C SER A 74 -14.73 3.21 -5.36
N LYS A 75 -14.71 2.96 -4.05
CA LYS A 75 -14.91 3.99 -3.03
C LYS A 75 -13.55 4.31 -2.41
N PRO A 76 -13.01 5.53 -2.53
CA PRO A 76 -11.74 5.91 -1.93
C PRO A 76 -11.80 5.77 -0.41
N PHE A 77 -10.65 5.57 0.24
CA PHE A 77 -10.58 5.68 1.69
C PHE A 77 -10.77 7.14 2.07
N GLN A 78 -11.67 7.41 3.03
CA GLN A 78 -11.92 8.75 3.54
C GLN A 78 -11.96 8.75 5.07
N PRO A 79 -10.86 8.43 5.76
CA PRO A 79 -10.84 8.42 7.20
C PRO A 79 -10.96 9.84 7.77
N ASN A 80 -11.53 9.96 8.95
CA ASN A 80 -11.49 11.17 9.76
C ASN A 80 -10.98 10.78 11.15
N PHE A 81 -9.72 11.05 11.41
CA PHE A 81 -9.05 10.68 12.65
C PHE A 81 -9.51 11.51 13.85
N ASP A 82 -9.86 12.79 13.65
CA ASP A 82 -10.37 13.67 14.70
C ASP A 82 -11.69 13.17 15.31
N ASN A 83 -12.53 12.56 14.47
CA ASN A 83 -13.84 12.01 14.87
C ASN A 83 -13.82 10.49 15.09
N ASN A 84 -12.65 9.85 15.12
CA ASN A 84 -12.49 8.38 15.21
C ASN A 84 -13.19 7.57 14.09
N LEU A 85 -13.35 8.16 12.91
CA LEU A 85 -13.98 7.52 11.74
C LEU A 85 -12.91 6.96 10.79
N TYR A 86 -12.24 5.89 11.20
CA TYR A 86 -11.20 5.23 10.38
C TYR A 86 -11.40 3.72 10.24
N THR A 87 -12.58 3.20 10.61
CA THR A 87 -12.92 1.76 10.58
C THR A 87 -12.61 1.09 9.26
N ARG A 88 -12.94 1.69 8.13
CA ARG A 88 -12.65 1.09 6.82
C ARG A 88 -11.15 0.96 6.54
N SER A 89 -10.37 1.97 6.91
CA SER A 89 -8.92 1.96 6.74
C SER A 89 -8.30 0.87 7.63
N TYR A 90 -8.70 0.80 8.90
CA TYR A 90 -8.28 -0.26 9.81
C TYR A 90 -8.65 -1.66 9.31
N LEU A 91 -9.90 -1.86 8.88
CA LEU A 91 -10.37 -3.16 8.39
C LEU A 91 -9.63 -3.61 7.12
N SER A 92 -9.17 -2.68 6.28
CA SER A 92 -8.42 -3.00 5.06
C SER A 92 -7.20 -3.88 5.32
N LEU A 93 -6.53 -3.67 6.47
CA LEU A 93 -5.39 -4.50 6.88
C LEU A 93 -5.76 -5.98 6.98
N PHE A 94 -6.97 -6.29 7.41
CA PHE A 94 -7.40 -7.68 7.60
C PHE A 94 -8.01 -8.23 6.32
N THR A 95 -8.86 -7.46 5.65
CA THR A 95 -9.58 -7.90 4.45
C THR A 95 -8.65 -8.07 3.26
N ASP A 96 -7.82 -7.07 2.98
CA ASP A 96 -7.08 -6.97 1.72
C ASP A 96 -5.73 -7.72 1.79
N LEU A 97 -5.25 -8.02 3.01
CA LEU A 97 -4.15 -8.97 3.23
C LEU A 97 -4.65 -10.43 3.32
N SER A 98 -5.95 -10.67 3.11
CA SER A 98 -6.63 -11.96 3.31
C SER A 98 -6.30 -12.59 4.67
N ARG A 99 -6.16 -11.76 5.70
CA ARG A 99 -5.95 -12.17 7.09
C ARG A 99 -7.26 -12.25 7.88
N PHE A 100 -8.35 -11.79 7.28
CA PHE A 100 -9.69 -11.97 7.80
C PHE A 100 -10.01 -13.47 7.92
N HIS A 101 -10.38 -13.94 9.12
CA HIS A 101 -10.64 -15.35 9.45
C HIS A 101 -9.45 -16.33 9.45
N ASN A 102 -8.20 -15.86 9.29
CA ASN A 102 -7.02 -16.70 9.43
C ASN A 102 -6.47 -16.68 10.87
N SER A 103 -5.84 -17.76 11.31
CA SER A 103 -5.21 -17.87 12.65
C SER A 103 -4.01 -16.93 12.85
N GLN A 104 -3.61 -16.20 11.80
CA GLN A 104 -2.58 -15.16 11.84
C GLN A 104 -3.24 -13.80 11.91
N ASN A 105 -3.33 -13.27 13.13
CA ASN A 105 -3.88 -11.95 13.39
C ASN A 105 -2.80 -10.86 13.19
N ILE A 106 -3.22 -9.69 12.73
CA ILE A 106 -2.40 -8.48 12.74
C ILE A 106 -2.57 -7.90 14.15
N ASN A 107 -1.50 -7.92 14.94
CA ASN A 107 -1.52 -7.52 16.35
C ASN A 107 -1.53 -5.99 16.51
N ILE A 108 -2.55 -5.33 15.95
CA ILE A 108 -2.81 -3.89 16.03
C ILE A 108 -4.27 -3.75 16.42
N SER A 109 -4.55 -3.13 17.57
CA SER A 109 -5.94 -2.83 17.97
C SER A 109 -6.52 -1.65 17.17
N PHE A 110 -7.85 -1.51 17.19
CA PHE A 110 -8.52 -0.36 16.58
C PHE A 110 -8.04 0.96 17.19
N GLU A 111 -7.80 1.00 18.51
CA GLU A 111 -7.34 2.17 19.26
C GLU A 111 -5.83 2.45 19.08
N GLU A 112 -5.05 1.43 18.73
CA GLU A 112 -3.62 1.56 18.43
C GLU A 112 -3.38 2.02 16.99
N TYR A 113 -4.26 1.68 16.05
CA TYR A 113 -4.14 2.02 14.64
C TYR A 113 -3.76 3.49 14.35
N PRO A 114 -4.43 4.52 14.94
CA PRO A 114 -4.03 5.92 14.70
C PRO A 114 -2.74 6.33 15.42
N LYS A 115 -2.19 5.51 16.33
CA LYS A 115 -1.05 5.82 17.20
C LYS A 115 0.27 5.29 16.66
N GLY A 116 0.52 5.46 15.36
CA GLY A 116 1.77 5.03 14.73
C GLY A 116 1.71 3.68 14.02
N TYR A 117 0.51 3.11 13.84
CA TYR A 117 0.28 1.85 13.13
C TYR A 117 -0.65 2.02 11.92
N THR A 118 -0.70 3.23 11.36
CA THR A 118 -1.61 3.56 10.26
C THR A 118 -1.03 3.09 8.93
N LEU A 119 -1.43 1.89 8.51
CA LEU A 119 -1.11 1.30 7.22
C LEU A 119 -2.40 1.08 6.42
N TYR A 120 -2.31 1.18 5.10
CA TYR A 120 -3.44 0.95 4.19
C TYR A 120 -3.09 -0.20 3.26
N ALA A 121 -3.85 -1.29 3.33
CA ALA A 121 -3.71 -2.41 2.40
C ALA A 121 -4.77 -2.31 1.30
N ILE A 122 -4.37 -2.59 0.06
CA ILE A 122 -5.24 -2.52 -1.12
C ILE A 122 -4.96 -3.72 -2.01
N ASP A 123 -5.94 -4.61 -2.11
CA ASP A 123 -5.92 -5.72 -3.07
C ASP A 123 -6.20 -5.19 -4.49
N LEU A 124 -5.27 -5.46 -5.41
CA LEU A 124 -5.35 -5.06 -6.82
C LEU A 124 -5.71 -6.22 -7.75
N THR A 125 -5.96 -7.42 -7.21
CA THR A 125 -6.44 -8.55 -8.00
C THR A 125 -7.89 -8.31 -8.43
N PRO A 126 -8.28 -8.68 -9.67
CA PRO A 126 -9.66 -8.51 -10.14
C PRO A 126 -10.71 -9.27 -9.34
N ASP A 127 -10.30 -10.37 -8.71
CA ASP A 127 -11.13 -11.31 -7.95
C ASP A 127 -10.98 -11.17 -6.43
N MET A 128 -10.26 -10.14 -5.95
CA MET A 128 -10.01 -9.88 -4.52
C MET A 128 -9.41 -11.08 -3.78
N ALA A 129 -8.46 -11.74 -4.45
CA ALA A 129 -7.83 -12.98 -4.05
C ALA A 129 -6.31 -12.84 -3.84
N ALA A 130 -5.81 -11.65 -3.51
CA ALA A 130 -4.37 -11.41 -3.33
C ALA A 130 -3.71 -12.28 -2.26
N GLY A 131 -4.46 -12.89 -1.34
CA GLY A 131 -3.94 -13.86 -0.37
C GLY A 131 -4.15 -15.33 -0.74
N GLU A 132 -4.95 -15.65 -1.75
CA GLU A 132 -5.33 -17.02 -2.11
C GLU A 132 -4.21 -17.76 -2.87
N THR A 133 -4.32 -19.08 -3.02
CA THR A 133 -3.28 -19.90 -3.68
C THR A 133 -3.40 -19.95 -5.20
N HIS A 134 -4.55 -19.59 -5.77
CA HIS A 134 -4.74 -19.56 -7.23
C HIS A 134 -4.17 -18.27 -7.84
N MET A 135 -3.89 -18.31 -9.15
CA MET A 135 -3.34 -17.16 -9.87
C MET A 135 -4.45 -16.34 -10.51
N SER A 136 -4.50 -15.06 -10.16
CA SER A 136 -5.18 -14.05 -10.95
C SER A 136 -4.32 -13.72 -12.18
N VAL A 137 -4.96 -13.20 -13.24
CA VAL A 137 -4.25 -12.82 -14.47
C VAL A 137 -3.29 -11.67 -14.19
N ASN A 138 -2.03 -11.80 -14.64
CA ASN A 138 -1.07 -10.71 -14.62
C ASN A 138 -1.52 -9.59 -15.54
N ARG A 139 -1.51 -8.36 -15.02
CA ARG A 139 -1.96 -7.17 -15.74
C ARG A 139 -0.78 -6.22 -15.92
N THR A 140 -0.79 -5.49 -17.02
CA THR A 140 0.20 -4.45 -17.30
C THR A 140 -0.51 -3.10 -17.35
N GLY A 141 0.09 -2.08 -16.75
CA GLY A 141 -0.51 -0.75 -16.72
C GLY A 141 0.35 0.28 -16.02
N ASN A 142 -0.32 1.34 -15.56
CA ASN A 142 0.24 2.41 -14.77
C ASN A 142 -0.60 2.61 -13.50
N ILE A 143 0.07 2.78 -12.36
CA ILE A 143 -0.54 3.13 -11.09
C ILE A 143 -0.13 4.55 -10.70
N ASP A 144 -1.13 5.39 -10.48
CA ASP A 144 -0.99 6.67 -9.77
C ASP A 144 -1.61 6.56 -8.37
N ILE A 145 -1.05 7.27 -7.40
CA ILE A 145 -1.54 7.28 -6.01
C ILE A 145 -2.04 8.68 -5.68
N ASP A 146 -3.33 8.81 -5.42
CA ASP A 146 -3.98 10.07 -5.08
C ASP A 146 -4.23 10.17 -3.57
N LEU A 147 -3.74 11.28 -2.99
CA LEU A 147 -3.75 11.54 -1.56
C LEU A 147 -4.30 12.93 -1.26
N LYS A 148 -5.12 13.05 -0.21
CA LYS A 148 -5.49 14.34 0.38
C LYS A 148 -5.47 14.27 1.91
N PHE A 149 -5.17 15.40 2.51
CA PHE A 149 -5.02 15.61 3.94
C PHE A 149 -6.03 16.67 4.39
N SER A 150 -6.60 16.52 5.59
CA SER A 150 -7.53 17.54 6.13
C SER A 150 -6.81 18.82 6.57
N THR A 151 -5.51 18.73 6.85
CA THR A 151 -4.64 19.85 7.19
C THR A 151 -3.38 19.83 6.33
N PRO A 152 -2.78 21.00 5.99
CA PRO A 152 -1.48 21.03 5.35
C PRO A 152 -0.44 20.21 6.12
N LEU A 153 0.42 19.49 5.41
CA LEU A 153 1.53 18.76 6.02
C LEU A 153 2.47 19.73 6.75
N ALA A 154 2.71 19.51 8.04
CA ALA A 154 3.58 20.38 8.84
C ALA A 154 5.07 20.20 8.53
N GLU A 155 5.44 19.03 7.99
CA GLU A 155 6.80 18.65 7.61
C GLU A 155 6.77 17.91 6.27
N THR A 156 7.92 17.77 5.61
CA THR A 156 8.06 16.84 4.49
C THR A 156 7.98 15.41 5.04
N ILE A 157 7.20 14.55 4.40
CA ILE A 157 7.00 13.15 4.81
C ILE A 157 7.36 12.21 3.67
N GLY A 158 7.76 10.98 4.00
CA GLY A 158 7.92 9.89 3.05
C GLY A 158 6.66 9.01 3.01
N LEU A 159 6.07 8.87 1.82
CA LEU A 159 5.14 7.79 1.52
C LEU A 159 5.95 6.54 1.16
N THR A 160 5.86 5.49 1.97
CA THR A 160 6.43 4.17 1.68
C THR A 160 5.34 3.27 1.13
N VAL A 161 5.62 2.60 0.00
CA VAL A 161 4.70 1.69 -0.66
C VAL A 161 5.38 0.35 -0.86
N TYR A 162 4.89 -0.67 -0.17
CA TYR A 162 5.24 -2.07 -0.41
C TYR A 162 4.29 -2.62 -1.46
N ALA A 163 4.84 -3.20 -2.52
CA ALA A 163 4.12 -3.77 -3.64
C ALA A 163 4.48 -5.26 -3.76
N GLU A 164 3.49 -6.13 -3.70
CA GLU A 164 3.67 -7.58 -3.92
C GLU A 164 3.22 -7.95 -5.34
N TYR A 165 4.00 -8.82 -5.96
CA TYR A 165 3.78 -9.35 -7.30
C TYR A 165 3.72 -10.87 -7.26
N ARG A 166 2.95 -11.44 -8.20
CA ARG A 166 2.89 -12.88 -8.43
C ARG A 166 3.37 -13.19 -9.83
N ASN A 167 4.33 -14.09 -9.91
CA ASN A 167 5.02 -14.43 -11.16
C ASN A 167 5.22 -15.94 -11.28
N THR A 168 5.50 -16.38 -12.50
CA THR A 168 5.78 -17.78 -12.80
C THR A 168 7.18 -17.94 -13.35
N ILE A 169 7.94 -18.85 -12.75
CA ILE A 169 9.21 -19.34 -13.31
C ILE A 169 8.94 -20.67 -14.01
N GLU A 170 9.21 -20.75 -15.31
CA GLU A 170 9.18 -22.01 -16.05
C GLU A 170 10.60 -22.53 -16.26
N ILE A 171 10.81 -23.82 -16.00
CA ILE A 171 12.10 -24.49 -16.27
C ILE A 171 11.81 -25.62 -17.27
N ASP A 172 12.38 -25.52 -18.46
CA ASP A 172 12.18 -26.53 -19.48
C ASP A 172 13.07 -27.77 -19.23
N LYS A 173 12.89 -28.82 -20.04
CA LYS A 173 13.68 -30.06 -19.94
C LYS A 173 15.18 -29.85 -20.20
N SER A 174 15.54 -28.78 -20.90
CA SER A 174 16.91 -28.39 -21.21
C SER A 174 17.54 -27.51 -20.11
N ARG A 175 16.80 -27.25 -19.02
CA ARG A 175 17.18 -26.36 -17.91
C ARG A 175 17.27 -24.88 -18.29
N ASN A 176 16.59 -24.46 -19.36
CA ASN A 176 16.39 -23.04 -19.62
C ASN A 176 15.35 -22.51 -18.63
N VAL A 177 15.58 -21.30 -18.13
CA VAL A 177 14.72 -20.63 -17.15
C VAL A 177 14.01 -19.46 -17.83
N PHE A 178 12.68 -19.45 -17.75
CA PHE A 178 11.83 -18.38 -18.28
C PHE A 178 11.08 -17.72 -17.13
N THR A 179 11.03 -16.39 -17.14
CA THR A 179 10.28 -15.55 -16.19
C THR A 179 9.28 -14.68 -16.94
N ASP A 180 8.16 -14.34 -16.30
CA ASP A 180 7.08 -13.53 -16.86
C ASP A 180 7.11 -12.05 -16.41
N PHE A 181 8.26 -11.59 -15.89
CA PHE A 181 8.56 -10.22 -15.47
C PHE A 181 9.92 -9.77 -16.00
#